data_AF-T1B3X0-F1
#
_entry.id   AF-T1B3X0-F1
#
_cell.length_a   1.000
_cell.length_b   1.000
_cell.length_c   1.000
_cell.angle_alpha   90.00
_cell.angle_beta   90.00
_cell.angle_gamma   90.00
#
_symmetry.space_group_name_H-M   'P 1'
#
loop_
_entity.id
_entity.type
_entity.pdbx_description
1 polymer ?
#
loop_
_entity_poly.entity_id
_entity_poly.type
_entity_poly.pdbx_seq_one_letter_code
_entity_poly.pdbx_strand_id
1 'polypeptide(L)' 'SVVPGVDKLVPVDVYIAGCPPRPESMLDGILRLEHLIQERRE' A
#
# COMPACT_ATOMS: atom_id res chain seq x y z
N SER A 1 -8.64 15.99 -15.88
CA SER A 1 -9.44 14.84 -15.43
C SER A 1 -8.59 14.03 -14.47
N VAL A 2 -9.13 13.56 -13.35
CA VAL A 2 -8.41 12.72 -12.37
C VAL A 2 -8.97 11.30 -12.43
N VAL A 3 -8.11 10.30 -12.27
CA VAL A 3 -8.57 8.91 -12.13
C VAL A 3 -8.90 8.65 -10.67
N PRO A 4 -10.13 8.21 -10.34
CA PRO A 4 -10.52 7.93 -8.96
C PRO A 4 -9.95 6.59 -8.51
N GLY A 5 -8.83 6.63 -7.78
CA GLY A 5 -8.18 5.44 -7.23
C GLY A 5 -7.35 4.67 -8.25
N VAL A 6 -6.17 4.22 -7.85
CA VAL A 6 -5.26 3.46 -8.72
C VAL A 6 -5.65 1.98 -8.81
N ASP A 7 -6.43 1.48 -7.85
CA ASP A 7 -7.05 0.14 -7.86
C ASP A 7 -7.94 -0.15 -9.05
N LYS A 8 -8.50 0.89 -9.67
CA LYS A 8 -9.30 0.73 -10.88
C LYS A 8 -8.48 0.40 -12.12
N LEU A 9 -7.16 0.56 -12.05
CA LEU A 9 -6.24 0.31 -13.15
C LEU A 9 -5.35 -0.91 -12.89
N VAL A 10 -4.88 -1.06 -11.65
CA VAL A 10 -3.98 -2.15 -11.23
C VAL A 10 -4.38 -2.67 -9.86
N PRO A 11 -4.20 -3.97 -9.57
CA PRO A 11 -4.45 -4.49 -8.22
C PRO A 11 -3.53 -3.79 -7.22
N VAL A 12 -4.09 -3.46 -6.04
CA VAL A 12 -3.38 -2.81 -4.94
C VAL A 12 -3.34 -3.76 -3.76
N ASP A 13 -2.15 -4.11 -3.30
CA ASP A 13 -1.97 -4.98 -2.12
C ASP A 13 -2.12 -4.21 -0.80
N VAL A 14 -1.58 -2.98 -0.73
CA VAL A 14 -1.56 -2.16 0.50
C VAL A 14 -1.89 -0.70 0.19
N TYR A 15 -2.79 -0.13 0.99
CA TYR A 15 -3.11 1.30 0.98
C TYR A 15 -2.52 2.02 2.18
N ILE A 16 -1.93 3.20 1.94
CA ILE A 16 -1.36 4.07 2.97
C ILE A 16 -2.11 5.41 2.94
N ALA A 17 -2.78 5.76 4.04
CA ALA A 17 -3.56 6.99 4.13
C ALA A 17 -2.68 8.23 4.40
N GLY A 18 -2.98 9.34 3.74
CA GLY A 18 -2.39 10.66 4.03
C GLY A 18 -2.22 11.56 2.80
N CYS A 19 -1.99 12.86 3.04
CA CYS A 19 -1.72 13.85 1.98
C CYS A 19 -0.80 14.98 2.51
N PRO A 20 0.54 14.77 2.56
CA PRO A 20 1.23 13.50 2.33
C PRO A 20 1.09 12.56 3.55
N PRO A 21 1.27 11.24 3.36
CA PRO A 21 1.39 10.31 4.49
C PRO A 21 2.57 10.69 5.38
N ARG A 22 2.45 10.42 6.69
CA ARG A 22 3.57 10.61 7.60
C ARG A 22 4.66 9.57 7.31
N PRO A 23 5.95 9.89 7.56
CA PRO A 23 7.04 8.95 7.33
C PRO A 23 6.84 7.60 8.03
N GLU A 24 6.31 7.61 9.27
CA GLU A 24 6.06 6.38 10.03
C GLU A 24 5.00 5.51 9.35
N SER A 25 3.91 6.13 8.87
CA SER A 25 2.85 5.42 8.14
C SER A 25 3.33 4.82 6.81
N MET A 26 4.31 5.45 6.16
CA MET A 26 4.94 4.89 4.98
C MET A 26 5.77 3.64 5.30
N LEU A 27 6.58 3.71 6.36
CA LEU A 27 7.40 2.58 6.81
C LEU A 27 6.53 1.40 7.23
N ASP A 28 5.46 1.65 7.98
CA ASP A 28 4.49 0.63 8.38
C ASP A 28 3.83 -0.04 7.17
N GLY A 29 3.52 0.74 6.12
CA GLY A 29 2.97 0.20 4.87
C GLY A 29 3.93 -0.75 4.15
N ILE A 30 5.23 -0.44 4.16
CA ILE A 30 6.28 -1.31 3.57
C ILE A 30 6.42 -2.60 4.39
N LEU A 31 6.50 -2.49 5.72
CA LEU A 31 6.59 -3.67 6.60
C LEU A 31 5.35 -4.57 6.46
N ARG A 32 4.16 -3.97 6.28
CA ARG A 32 2.94 -4.75 6.01
C ARG A 32 3.02 -5.50 4.68
N LEU A 33 3.57 -4.87 3.64
CA LEU A 33 3.78 -5.53 2.34
C LEU A 33 4.78 -6.70 2.46
N GLU A 34 5.87 -6.53 3.22
CA GLU A 34 6.83 -7.61 3.46
C GLU A 34 6.19 -8.82 4.15
N HIS A 35 5.37 -8.60 5.20
CA HIS A 35 4.63 -9.69 5.85
C HIS A 35 3.66 -10.39 4.90
N LEU A 36 2.91 -9.65 4.07
CA LEU A 36 2.01 -10.25 3.08
C LEU A 36 2.75 -11.14 2.07
N ILE A 37 3.97 -10.76 1.69
CA ILE A 37 4.82 -11.57 0.80
C ILE A 37 5.32 -12.82 1.51
N GLN A 38 5.69 -12.72 2.79
CA GLN A 38 6.12 -13.88 3.59
C GLN A 38 4.99 -14.89 3.78
N GLU A 39 3.81 -14.44 4.18
CA GLU A 39 2.61 -15.28 4.34
C GLU A 39 2.24 -16.03 3.04
N ARG A 40 2.44 -15.41 1.88
CA ARG A 40 2.16 -16.04 0.58
C ARG A 40 3.18 -17.13 0.19
N ARG A 41 4.38 -17.11 0.77
CA ARG A 41 5.47 -18.04 0.42
C ARG A 41 5.39 -19.36 1.20
N GLU A 42 4.59 -19.42 2.25
CA GLU A 42 4.27 -20.62 3.05
C GLU A 42 2.98 -21.30 2.53
#